data_AF-A0A561PL75-F1
#
_entry.id   AF-A0A561PL75-F1
#
_cell.length_a   1.000
_cell.length_b   1.000
_cell.length_c   1.000
_cell.angle_alpha   90.00
_cell.angle_beta   90.00
_cell.angle_gamma   90.00
#
_symmetry.space_group_name_H-M   'P 1'
#
loop_
_entity.id
_entity.type
_entity.pdbx_description
1 polymer ?
#
loop_
_entity_poly.entity_id
_entity_poly.type
_entity_poly.pdbx_seq_one_letter_code
_entity_poly.pdbx_strand_id
1 'polypeptide(L)'
;MKNAYPKKPMLPYQRTQVEMSVVIQAIKKISFPLEVKRAGYMVFRKESGNGQSGINFNFFGLQADAGQWPDKYDNLIAGVVSKIENGTGKTRLFLAFNNLVDSLTMLLDRLQHRGLFVGGQVDMDKLDIHMPVPDINQFARAYKKCWAAGDKNAEPNTEDIKGFRSMYSQAKTIFL
;
A
#
# COMPACT_ATOMS: atom_id res chain seq x y z
N MET A 1 21.41 4.67 -5.86
CA MET A 1 20.17 5.34 -5.39
C MET A 1 20.01 6.61 -6.21
N LYS A 2 18.93 6.76 -6.98
CA LYS A 2 18.65 7.94 -7.81
C LYS A 2 17.33 8.54 -7.34
N ASN A 3 17.29 9.82 -6.95
CA ASN A 3 16.04 10.48 -6.60
C ASN A 3 15.20 10.70 -7.87
N ALA A 4 14.03 10.06 -7.95
CA ALA A 4 13.10 10.22 -9.06
C ALA A 4 12.29 11.54 -9.00
N TYR A 5 12.38 12.27 -7.89
CA TYR A 5 11.64 13.51 -7.63
C TYR A 5 12.60 14.67 -7.34
N PRO A 6 13.43 15.11 -8.32
CA PRO A 6 14.44 16.14 -8.10
C PRO A 6 13.85 17.53 -7.81
N LYS A 7 12.57 17.75 -8.17
CA LYS A 7 11.85 19.02 -7.93
C LYS A 7 11.14 19.08 -6.57
N LYS A 8 11.02 17.95 -5.87
CA LYS A 8 10.39 17.88 -4.54
C LYS A 8 11.46 18.08 -3.46
N PRO A 9 11.14 18.75 -2.34
CA PRO A 9 12.10 18.96 -1.27
C PRO A 9 12.48 17.64 -0.59
N MET A 10 13.72 17.58 -0.09
CA MET A 10 14.12 16.56 0.88
C MET A 10 13.56 16.96 2.25
N LEU A 11 12.70 16.12 2.82
CA LEU A 11 12.10 16.35 4.13
C LEU A 11 12.85 15.55 5.21
N PRO A 12 12.96 16.08 6.45
CA PRO A 12 13.47 15.31 7.56
C PRO A 12 12.56 14.12 7.85
N TYR A 13 13.17 13.00 8.25
CA TYR A 13 12.42 11.82 8.66
C TYR A 13 11.56 12.14 9.89
N GLN A 14 10.27 11.82 9.78
CA GLN A 14 9.33 11.83 10.87
C GLN A 14 8.60 10.48 10.91
N ARG A 15 8.69 9.79 12.04
CA ARG A 15 7.83 8.65 12.29
C ARG A 15 6.39 9.16 12.43
N THR A 16 5.50 8.61 11.63
CA THR A 16 4.07 8.92 11.70
C THR A 16 3.30 7.74 12.24
N GLN A 17 2.28 8.04 13.04
CA GLN A 17 1.36 7.08 13.62
C GLN A 17 -0.06 7.59 13.43
N VAL A 18 -1.03 6.69 13.33
CA VAL A 18 -2.43 7.05 13.16
C VAL A 18 -3.34 5.98 13.75
N GLU A 19 -4.38 6.43 14.42
CA GLU A 19 -5.43 5.55 14.94
C GLU A 19 -6.23 4.90 13.81
N MET A 20 -6.52 3.61 13.93
CA MET A 20 -7.26 2.87 12.91
C MET A 20 -8.68 3.42 12.70
N SER A 21 -9.30 4.04 13.71
CA SER A 21 -10.59 4.73 13.58
C SER A 21 -10.52 5.89 12.57
N VAL A 22 -9.45 6.68 12.60
CA VAL A 22 -9.20 7.78 11.66
C VAL A 22 -8.99 7.25 10.25
N VAL A 23 -8.21 6.17 10.11
CA VAL A 23 -7.98 5.49 8.81
C VAL A 23 -9.30 5.00 8.21
N ILE A 24 -10.13 4.34 9.02
CA ILE A 24 -11.45 3.84 8.58
C ILE A 24 -12.32 5.00 8.10
N GLN A 25 -12.40 6.09 8.87
CA GLN A 25 -13.17 7.27 8.50
C GLN A 25 -12.65 7.90 7.20
N ALA A 26 -11.33 7.98 7.01
CA ALA A 26 -10.74 8.48 5.79
C ALA A 26 -11.10 7.59 4.59
N ILE A 27 -10.89 6.27 4.67
CA ILE A 27 -11.23 5.33 3.58
C ILE A 27 -12.72 5.40 3.23
N LYS A 28 -13.61 5.55 4.22
CA LYS A 28 -15.05 5.70 3.97
C LYS A 28 -15.36 6.91 3.09
N LYS A 29 -14.70 8.05 3.35
CA LYS A 29 -14.92 9.32 2.65
C LYS A 29 -14.36 9.37 1.23
N ILE A 30 -13.28 8.62 0.94
CA ILE A 30 -12.68 8.63 -0.42
C ILE A 30 -13.58 7.83 -1.37
N SER A 31 -13.77 8.32 -2.60
CA SER A 31 -14.62 7.66 -3.61
C SER A 31 -13.87 6.52 -4.33
N PHE A 32 -14.13 5.28 -3.92
CA PHE A 32 -13.60 4.05 -4.52
C PHE A 32 -14.61 2.91 -4.40
N PRO A 33 -14.56 1.89 -5.27
CA PRO A 33 -15.38 0.69 -5.12
C PRO A 33 -15.21 0.02 -3.76
N LEU A 34 -16.26 -0.62 -3.26
CA LEU A 34 -16.30 -1.18 -1.92
C LEU A 34 -15.17 -2.19 -1.66
N GLU A 35 -14.91 -3.06 -2.63
CA GLU A 35 -13.84 -4.07 -2.51
C GLU A 35 -12.44 -3.45 -2.52
N VAL A 36 -12.25 -2.34 -3.23
CA VAL A 36 -10.99 -1.58 -3.19
C VAL A 36 -10.79 -0.95 -1.81
N LYS A 37 -11.86 -0.41 -1.19
CA LYS A 37 -11.82 0.10 0.19
C LYS A 37 -11.46 -0.99 1.20
N ARG A 38 -12.07 -2.17 1.08
CA ARG A 38 -11.77 -3.33 1.92
C ARG A 38 -10.31 -3.78 1.76
N ALA A 39 -9.82 -3.87 0.52
CA ALA A 39 -8.41 -4.16 0.23
C ALA A 39 -7.48 -3.10 0.83
N GLY A 40 -7.78 -1.82 0.65
CA GLY A 40 -7.00 -0.71 1.20
C GLY A 40 -6.87 -0.78 2.72
N TYR A 41 -7.96 -1.09 3.41
CA TYR A 41 -7.95 -1.31 4.86
C TYR A 41 -7.03 -2.47 5.27
N MET A 42 -7.10 -3.61 4.58
CA MET A 42 -6.27 -4.78 4.91
C MET A 42 -4.79 -4.52 4.65
N VAL A 43 -4.45 -3.94 3.50
CA VAL A 43 -3.06 -3.64 3.13
C VAL A 43 -2.50 -2.58 4.08
N PHE A 44 -3.25 -1.51 4.36
CA PHE A 44 -2.83 -0.52 5.34
C PHE A 44 -2.47 -1.16 6.67
N ARG A 45 -3.35 -2.01 7.23
CA ARG A 45 -3.09 -2.67 8.52
C ARG A 45 -1.83 -3.53 8.50
N LYS A 46 -1.63 -4.32 7.45
CA LYS A 46 -0.48 -5.22 7.31
C LYS A 46 0.83 -4.44 7.19
N GLU A 47 0.88 -3.42 6.34
CA GLU A 47 2.10 -2.66 6.03
C GLU A 47 2.50 -1.70 7.16
N SER A 48 1.52 -1.07 7.81
CA SER A 48 1.78 -0.07 8.85
C SER A 48 1.82 -0.63 10.27
N GLY A 49 1.54 -1.93 10.44
CA GLY A 49 1.34 -2.54 11.74
C GLY A 49 0.16 -1.93 12.50
N ASN A 50 -1.00 -1.80 11.85
CA ASN A 50 -2.19 -1.10 12.37
C ASN A 50 -1.94 0.40 12.68
N GLY A 51 -1.27 1.11 11.77
CA GLY A 51 -1.02 2.55 11.88
C GLY A 51 0.13 2.93 12.81
N GLN A 52 0.88 1.96 13.34
CA GLN A 52 1.94 2.20 14.33
C GLN A 52 3.28 2.64 13.74
N SER A 53 3.46 2.49 12.42
CA SER A 53 4.69 2.82 11.73
C SER A 53 4.43 3.36 10.32
N GLY A 54 4.75 4.64 10.12
CA GLY A 54 4.82 5.28 8.81
C GLY A 54 6.00 6.25 8.70
N ILE A 55 6.39 6.61 7.48
CA ILE A 55 7.46 7.56 7.15
C ILE A 55 6.80 8.81 6.56
N ASN A 56 6.65 9.90 7.33
CA ASN A 56 6.01 11.14 6.84
C ASN A 56 4.69 10.86 6.07
N PHE A 57 3.76 10.17 6.74
CA PHE A 57 2.47 9.67 6.22
C PHE A 57 2.56 8.59 5.12
N ASN A 58 3.74 8.09 4.76
CA ASN A 58 3.90 6.91 3.92
C ASN A 58 3.82 5.64 4.77
N PHE A 59 2.66 4.98 4.75
CA PHE A 59 2.35 3.80 5.57
C PHE A 59 2.54 2.47 4.85
N PHE A 60 2.90 2.50 3.56
CA PHE A 60 3.03 1.32 2.69
C PHE A 60 4.34 1.33 1.89
N GLY A 61 5.33 2.09 2.39
CA GLY A 61 6.72 2.00 1.95
C GLY A 61 6.99 2.42 0.51
N LEU A 62 6.19 3.32 -0.08
CA LEU A 62 6.46 3.73 -1.47
C LEU A 62 7.79 4.45 -1.59
N GLN A 63 8.58 3.96 -2.54
CA GLN A 63 9.94 4.41 -2.78
C GLN A 63 9.95 5.56 -3.79
N ALA A 64 10.90 6.48 -3.59
CA ALA A 64 11.25 7.57 -4.49
C ALA A 64 12.52 7.27 -5.30
N ASP A 65 13.13 6.10 -5.10
CA ASP A 65 14.35 5.65 -5.79
C ASP A 65 14.12 4.49 -6.78
N ALA A 66 12.87 4.10 -7.01
CA ALA A 66 12.47 3.01 -7.90
C ALA A 66 11.83 3.51 -9.24
N GLY A 67 12.04 4.79 -9.58
CA GLY A 67 11.40 5.46 -10.70
C GLY A 67 10.34 6.47 -10.26
N GLN A 68 9.87 7.29 -11.21
CA GLN A 68 8.85 8.29 -10.96
C GLN A 68 7.47 7.65 -11.10
N TRP A 69 6.60 7.87 -10.12
CA TRP A 69 5.19 7.50 -10.22
C TRP A 69 4.46 8.44 -11.21
N PRO A 70 3.35 7.97 -11.83
CA PRO A 70 2.55 8.80 -12.72
C PRO A 70 2.26 10.21 -12.18
N ASP A 71 2.31 11.22 -13.06
CA ASP A 71 2.21 12.64 -12.68
C ASP A 71 0.93 13.00 -11.91
N LYS A 72 -0.15 12.23 -12.08
CA LYS A 72 -1.40 12.40 -11.31
C LYS A 72 -1.21 12.33 -9.78
N TYR A 73 -0.12 11.72 -9.31
CA TYR A 73 0.18 11.62 -7.89
C TYR A 73 1.08 12.75 -7.37
N ASP A 74 1.63 13.61 -8.23
CA ASP A 74 2.61 14.62 -7.81
C ASP A 74 2.04 15.57 -6.74
N ASN A 75 0.76 15.94 -6.87
CA ASN A 75 0.06 16.79 -5.90
C ASN A 75 -0.18 16.11 -4.55
N LEU A 76 -0.06 14.79 -4.45
CA LEU A 76 -0.19 14.02 -3.21
C LEU A 76 1.13 13.95 -2.42
N ILE A 77 2.25 14.22 -3.11
CA ILE A 77 3.61 14.04 -2.61
C ILE A 77 4.16 15.39 -2.14
N ALA A 78 4.44 15.47 -0.84
CA ALA A 78 5.03 16.64 -0.19
C ALA A 78 6.54 16.73 -0.43
N GLY A 79 7.21 15.58 -0.55
CA GLY A 79 8.66 15.53 -0.54
C GLY A 79 9.23 14.12 -0.64
N VAL A 80 10.54 14.03 -0.44
CA VAL A 80 11.30 12.78 -0.39
C VAL A 80 12.03 12.68 0.95
N VAL A 81 12.06 11.48 1.53
CA VAL A 81 12.73 11.21 2.80
C VAL A 81 13.82 10.16 2.58
N SER A 82 15.03 10.44 3.04
CA SER A 82 16.11 9.45 3.09
C SER A 82 16.05 8.69 4.41
N LYS A 83 16.02 7.36 4.35
CA LYS A 83 16.02 6.50 5.54
C LYS A 83 16.79 5.22 5.27
N ILE A 84 17.49 4.72 6.28
CA ILE A 84 18.06 3.37 6.24
C ILE A 84 16.90 2.37 6.36
N GLU A 85 16.79 1.48 5.39
CA GLU A 85 15.77 0.44 5.37
C GLU A 85 16.06 -0.62 6.43
N ASN A 86 15.03 -0.94 7.23
CA ASN A 86 15.10 -2.01 8.21
C ASN A 86 15.13 -3.35 7.45
N GLY A 87 16.26 -4.07 7.52
CA GLY A 87 16.43 -5.39 6.90
C GLY A 87 17.64 -5.47 5.98
N THR A 88 17.77 -4.51 5.05
CA THR A 88 18.92 -4.47 4.12
C THR A 88 20.07 -3.61 4.62
N GLY A 89 19.81 -2.69 5.56
CA GLY A 89 20.79 -1.70 6.01
C GLY A 89 21.16 -0.66 4.96
N LYS A 90 20.50 -0.68 3.79
CA LYS A 90 20.75 0.26 2.70
C LYS A 90 19.96 1.53 2.91
N THR A 91 20.56 2.66 2.57
CA THR A 91 19.83 3.93 2.44
C THR A 91 18.87 3.82 1.25
N ARG A 92 17.60 4.14 1.48
CA ARG A 92 16.54 4.21 0.48
C ARG A 92 15.88 5.58 0.53
N LEU A 93 15.33 6.00 -0.60
CA LEU A 93 14.47 7.19 -0.67
C LEU A 93 13.01 6.75 -0.66
N PHE A 94 12.22 7.36 0.21
CA PHE A 94 10.79 7.14 0.35
C PHE A 94 10.02 8.41 -0.02
N LEU A 95 8.82 8.25 -0.55
CA LEU A 95 7.88 9.37 -0.70
C LEU A 95 7.42 9.84 0.68
N ALA A 96 7.24 11.15 0.83
CA ALA A 96 6.46 11.76 1.91
C ALA A 96 5.16 12.31 1.34
N PHE A 97 4.04 12.07 2.02
CA PHE A 97 2.73 12.55 1.60
C PHE A 97 2.35 13.82 2.37
N ASN A 98 1.49 14.67 1.78
CA ASN A 98 1.04 15.88 2.48
C ASN A 98 0.23 15.53 3.74
N ASN A 99 -0.54 14.45 3.69
CA ASN A 99 -1.39 14.00 4.78
C ASN A 99 -1.80 12.52 4.61
N LEU A 100 -2.56 11.99 5.57
CA LEU A 100 -3.08 10.62 5.55
C LEU A 100 -4.00 10.35 4.34
N VAL A 101 -4.87 11.30 3.97
CA VAL A 101 -5.86 11.11 2.89
C VAL A 101 -5.15 10.94 1.54
N ASP A 102 -4.11 11.73 1.28
CA ASP A 102 -3.31 11.64 0.05
C ASP A 102 -2.60 10.29 -0.06
N SER A 103 -2.02 9.84 1.05
CA SER A 103 -1.43 8.52 1.20
C SER A 103 -2.44 7.41 0.89
N LEU A 104 -3.60 7.43 1.55
CA LEU A 104 -4.67 6.45 1.32
C LEU A 104 -5.24 6.51 -0.10
N THR A 105 -5.35 7.71 -0.68
CA THR A 105 -5.84 7.90 -2.05
C THR A 105 -4.91 7.22 -3.05
N MET A 106 -3.60 7.42 -2.92
CA MET A 106 -2.62 6.74 -3.77
C MET A 106 -2.67 5.22 -3.56
N LEU A 107 -2.77 4.74 -2.31
CA LEU A 107 -2.91 3.32 -2.02
C LEU A 107 -4.13 2.70 -2.73
N LEU A 108 -5.32 3.28 -2.56
CA LEU A 108 -6.56 2.77 -3.13
C LEU A 108 -6.52 2.77 -4.67
N ASP A 109 -6.00 3.84 -5.28
CA ASP A 109 -5.83 3.90 -6.73
C ASP A 109 -4.86 2.82 -7.24
N ARG A 110 -3.76 2.57 -6.53
CA ARG A 110 -2.80 1.50 -6.90
C ARG A 110 -3.41 0.11 -6.77
N LEU A 111 -4.22 -0.14 -5.74
CA LEU A 111 -4.91 -1.42 -5.57
C LEU A 111 -5.94 -1.64 -6.67
N GLN A 112 -6.73 -0.62 -7.00
CA GLN A 112 -7.70 -0.69 -8.09
C GLN A 112 -7.01 -0.95 -9.43
N HIS A 113 -5.98 -0.17 -9.76
CA HIS A 113 -5.30 -0.27 -11.04
C HIS A 113 -4.59 -1.63 -11.21
N ARG A 114 -4.09 -2.23 -10.12
CA ARG A 114 -3.50 -3.58 -10.16
C ARG A 114 -4.54 -4.70 -10.10
N GLY A 115 -5.83 -4.40 -9.98
CA GLY A 115 -6.87 -5.41 -9.74
C GLY A 115 -6.71 -6.17 -8.42
N LEU A 116 -5.99 -5.60 -7.45
CA LEU A 116 -5.66 -6.25 -6.18
C LEU A 116 -6.77 -6.01 -5.14
N PHE A 117 -7.91 -6.65 -5.34
CA PHE A 117 -9.08 -6.66 -4.46
C PHE A 117 -9.95 -7.89 -4.77
N VAL A 118 -10.84 -8.29 -3.86
CA VAL A 118 -11.73 -9.45 -4.10
C VAL A 118 -12.72 -9.12 -5.23
N GLY A 119 -12.83 -10.00 -6.22
CA GLY A 119 -13.54 -9.78 -7.48
C GLY A 119 -12.69 -9.11 -8.57
N GLY A 120 -11.44 -8.75 -8.29
CA GLY A 120 -10.51 -8.17 -9.25
C GLY A 120 -9.77 -9.21 -10.11
N GLN A 121 -9.01 -8.71 -11.08
CA GLN A 121 -8.08 -9.46 -11.91
C GLN A 121 -6.72 -8.79 -11.82
N VAL A 122 -5.73 -9.47 -11.24
CA VAL A 122 -4.37 -8.97 -11.26
C VAL A 122 -3.74 -9.25 -12.60
N ASP A 123 -3.16 -8.20 -13.18
CA ASP A 123 -2.49 -8.24 -14.46
C ASP A 123 -1.18 -7.45 -14.38
N MET A 124 -0.06 -8.17 -14.30
CA MET A 124 1.28 -7.60 -14.11
C MET A 124 2.30 -8.25 -15.04
N ASP A 125 2.34 -7.80 -16.30
CA ASP A 125 3.26 -8.28 -17.35
C ASP A 125 4.72 -8.39 -16.89
N LYS A 126 5.20 -7.36 -16.16
CA LYS A 126 6.60 -7.30 -15.71
C LYS A 126 6.98 -8.50 -14.82
N LEU A 127 6.02 -9.06 -14.11
CA LEU A 127 6.22 -10.22 -13.23
C LEU A 127 5.64 -11.51 -13.82
N ASP A 128 5.00 -11.48 -15.00
CA ASP A 128 4.28 -12.62 -15.56
C ASP A 128 3.25 -13.18 -14.55
N ILE A 129 2.40 -12.28 -14.03
CA ILE A 129 1.33 -12.61 -13.08
C ILE A 129 0.00 -12.15 -13.66
N HIS A 130 -0.82 -13.13 -14.04
CA HIS A 130 -2.16 -12.93 -14.56
C HIS A 130 -3.11 -13.84 -13.79
N MET A 131 -3.80 -13.32 -12.77
CA MET A 131 -4.62 -14.15 -11.91
C MET A 131 -5.92 -13.46 -11.45
N PRO A 132 -7.06 -14.17 -11.49
CA PRO A 132 -8.28 -13.68 -10.88
C PRO A 132 -8.16 -13.71 -9.35
N VAL A 133 -8.89 -12.82 -8.70
CA VAL A 133 -8.95 -12.71 -7.24
C VAL A 133 -10.38 -12.98 -6.76
N PRO A 134 -10.94 -14.18 -6.97
CA PRO A 134 -12.34 -14.47 -6.67
C PRO A 134 -12.66 -14.43 -5.17
N ASP A 135 -11.66 -14.63 -4.31
CA ASP A 135 -11.84 -14.72 -2.86
C ASP A 135 -10.62 -14.18 -2.08
N ILE A 136 -10.76 -14.17 -0.76
CA ILE A 136 -9.74 -13.65 0.15
C ILE A 136 -8.44 -14.48 0.19
N ASN A 137 -8.50 -15.78 -0.12
CA ASN A 137 -7.28 -16.60 -0.19
C ASN A 137 -6.48 -16.23 -1.44
N GLN A 138 -7.18 -16.04 -2.56
CA GLN A 138 -6.54 -15.55 -3.78
C GLN A 138 -6.07 -14.11 -3.64
N PHE A 139 -6.76 -13.28 -2.85
CA PHE A 139 -6.25 -11.96 -2.49
C PHE A 139 -4.93 -12.05 -1.71
N ALA A 140 -4.85 -12.91 -0.69
CA ALA A 140 -3.62 -13.10 0.09
C ALA A 140 -2.46 -13.57 -0.81
N ARG A 141 -2.75 -14.48 -1.74
CA ARG A 141 -1.80 -14.97 -2.74
C ARG A 141 -1.34 -13.87 -3.70
N ALA A 142 -2.28 -13.14 -4.28
CA ALA A 142 -2.00 -12.03 -5.18
C ALA A 142 -1.20 -10.93 -4.48
N TYR A 143 -1.55 -10.57 -3.24
CA TYR A 143 -0.83 -9.60 -2.43
C TYR A 143 0.61 -10.03 -2.18
N LYS A 144 0.82 -11.31 -1.80
CA LYS A 144 2.17 -11.83 -1.57
C LYS A 144 3.03 -11.72 -2.82
N LYS A 145 2.51 -12.17 -3.97
CA LYS A 145 3.25 -12.16 -5.24
C LYS A 145 3.52 -10.74 -5.76
N CYS A 146 2.51 -9.88 -5.75
CA CYS A 146 2.50 -8.64 -6.52
C CYS A 146 2.86 -7.40 -5.72
N TRP A 147 2.72 -7.46 -4.39
CA TRP A 147 2.91 -6.32 -3.51
C TRP A 147 4.05 -6.56 -2.53
N ALA A 148 3.96 -7.62 -1.73
CA ALA A 148 4.91 -7.84 -0.63
C ALA A 148 6.26 -8.40 -1.11
N ALA A 149 6.26 -9.41 -1.97
CA ALA A 149 7.49 -10.05 -2.46
C ALA A 149 7.94 -9.52 -3.83
N GLY A 150 6.99 -9.20 -4.73
CA GLY A 150 7.30 -8.85 -6.12
C GLY A 150 7.88 -10.04 -6.90
N ASP A 151 7.40 -11.25 -6.62
CA ASP A 151 7.88 -12.52 -7.19
C ASP A 151 6.69 -13.42 -7.52
N LYS A 152 6.62 -13.90 -8.77
CA LYS A 152 5.56 -14.79 -9.27
C LYS A 152 5.53 -16.14 -8.57
N ASN A 153 6.63 -16.59 -7.97
CA ASN A 153 6.72 -17.86 -7.27
C ASN A 153 6.42 -17.73 -5.77
N ALA A 154 6.33 -16.51 -5.23
CA ALA A 154 6.05 -16.32 -3.81
C ALA A 154 4.64 -16.81 -3.44
N GLU A 155 4.50 -17.49 -2.32
CA GLU A 155 3.21 -17.95 -1.79
C GLU A 155 3.05 -17.51 -0.33
N PRO A 156 1.84 -17.15 0.12
CA PRO A 156 1.58 -16.82 1.51
C PRO A 156 1.61 -18.10 2.35
N ASN A 157 2.08 -18.00 3.59
CA ASN A 157 1.97 -19.10 4.53
C ASN A 157 0.55 -19.15 5.16
N THR A 158 0.28 -20.18 5.95
CA THR A 158 -1.02 -20.36 6.61
C THR A 158 -1.39 -19.19 7.53
N GLU A 159 -0.41 -18.57 8.18
CA GLU A 159 -0.62 -17.44 9.08
C GLU A 159 -1.02 -16.17 8.32
N ASP A 160 -0.37 -15.90 7.18
CA ASP A 160 -0.71 -14.80 6.29
C ASP A 160 -2.16 -14.93 5.80
N ILE A 161 -2.56 -16.13 5.35
CA ILE A 161 -3.94 -16.41 4.92
C ILE A 161 -4.93 -16.19 6.07
N LYS A 162 -4.65 -16.72 7.27
CA LYS A 162 -5.49 -16.54 8.45
C LYS A 162 -5.61 -15.05 8.83
N GLY A 163 -4.51 -14.31 8.76
CA GLY A 163 -4.49 -12.87 9.00
C GLY A 163 -5.40 -12.12 8.03
N PHE A 164 -5.26 -12.35 6.72
CA PHE A 164 -6.12 -11.71 5.72
C PHE A 164 -7.60 -12.08 5.85
N ARG A 165 -7.92 -13.35 6.13
CA ARG A 165 -9.31 -13.76 6.41
C ARG A 165 -9.93 -12.97 7.58
N SER A 166 -9.18 -12.83 8.68
CA SER A 166 -9.63 -12.07 9.84
C SER A 166 -9.84 -10.59 9.51
N MET A 167 -8.87 -9.96 8.83
CA MET A 167 -8.97 -8.55 8.44
C MET A 167 -10.12 -8.32 7.44
N TYR A 168 -10.34 -9.23 6.49
CA TYR A 168 -11.43 -9.12 5.52
C TYR A 168 -12.81 -9.26 6.17
N SER A 169 -12.96 -10.17 7.13
CA SER A 169 -14.19 -10.30 7.91
C SER A 169 -14.55 -8.98 8.60
N GLN A 170 -13.56 -8.34 9.23
CA GLN A 170 -13.73 -7.01 9.85
C GLN A 170 -14.06 -5.93 8.80
N ALA A 171 -13.37 -5.95 7.66
CA ALA A 171 -13.59 -4.99 6.58
C ALA A 171 -15.02 -5.05 6.03
N LYS A 172 -15.61 -6.25 5.89
CA LYS A 172 -17.01 -6.41 5.46
C LYS A 172 -18.01 -5.76 6.42
N THR A 173 -17.74 -5.78 7.73
CA THR A 173 -18.59 -5.12 8.74
C THR A 173 -18.37 -3.61 8.75
N ILE A 174 -17.14 -3.16 8.57
CA ILE A 174 -16.77 -1.75 8.64
C ILE A 174 -17.25 -0.98 7.40
N PHE A 175 -17.08 -1.58 6.21
CA PHE A 175 -17.41 -1.00 4.92
C PHE A 175 -18.61 -1.75 4.35
N LEU A 176 -19.79 -1.16 4.53
CA LEU A 176 -21.08 -1.59 3.99
C LEU A 176 -21.34 -0.91 2.64
#